data_AF-A0A914PYT2-F1
#
_entry.id   AF-A0A914PYT2-F1
#
_cell.length_a   1.000
_cell.length_b   1.000
_cell.length_c   1.000
_cell.angle_alpha   90.00
_cell.angle_beta   90.00
_cell.angle_gamma   90.00
#
_symmetry.space_group_name_H-M   'P 1'
#
loop_
_entity.id
_entity.type
_entity.pdbx_description
1 polymer ?
#
loop_
_entity_poly.entity_id
_entity_poly.type
_entity_poly.pdbx_seq_one_letter_code
_entity_poly.pdbx_strand_id
1 'polypeptide(L)'
;MVLRVIAHLSETEEGGPKEVAVELDDFTLLFFETVMAELKAKLGIDSSAPFDYLEYEEDGYPCNVRTDEEIQSLTNDDHNPLHIYLKSSRHHHAISDDFILNSSEFIMKQELATGQFGTVYLAEDIRHGRMVAVKSIIANLEMAKMQQEVEILSEVRDCPFIVQFFGAIFEDDHIKIILEYMDGLSLDKYGSLPINVHGVSSVAVVNALSFLWSKSIIHRDIKPSNFLVNTNGDVKLADFGVSRTLEFSNAFTGVGTAIYLPPERIKGGAYSVSSDVWSLGLSLTEMALGNSLWTPQNDSFNIVSDFSNYIIENLSKICQEINAIDSDLQALISGCLKPIPNERIAFFDLNKTKFVKKYSTVNKKVVADFVLNKLSVNAGFV
;
A
#
# COMPACT_ATOMS: atom_id res chain seq x y z
N MET A 1 -20.79 12.76 -23.36
CA MET A 1 -20.89 11.30 -23.39
C MET A 1 -21.91 10.88 -22.35
N VAL A 2 -22.52 9.70 -22.46
CA VAL A 2 -23.38 9.17 -21.40
C VAL A 2 -22.76 7.86 -20.96
N LEU A 3 -22.20 7.83 -19.76
CA LEU A 3 -21.62 6.61 -19.22
C LEU A 3 -22.72 5.79 -18.56
N ARG A 4 -22.87 4.54 -18.98
CA ARG A 4 -23.75 3.60 -18.31
C ARG A 4 -23.00 3.02 -17.10
N VAL A 5 -23.45 3.36 -15.91
CA VAL A 5 -22.96 2.82 -14.65
C VAL A 5 -23.95 1.77 -14.15
N ILE A 6 -23.45 0.62 -13.70
CA ILE A 6 -24.25 -0.41 -13.03
C ILE A 6 -23.88 -0.37 -11.55
N ALA A 7 -24.76 0.20 -10.72
CA ALA A 7 -24.55 0.32 -9.28
C ALA A 7 -25.16 -0.89 -8.55
N HIS A 8 -24.33 -1.57 -7.76
CA HIS A 8 -24.66 -2.74 -6.95
C HIS A 8 -24.62 -2.37 -5.46
N LEU A 9 -25.73 -2.51 -4.75
CA LEU A 9 -25.78 -2.29 -3.30
C LEU A 9 -25.65 -3.63 -2.58
N SER A 10 -24.61 -3.81 -1.75
CA SER A 10 -24.44 -5.03 -0.94
C SER A 10 -25.32 -4.98 0.32
N GLU A 11 -26.13 -6.03 0.54
CA GLU A 11 -27.03 -6.32 1.69
C GLU A 11 -27.45 -5.15 2.59
N THR A 12 -28.73 -4.76 2.51
CA THR A 12 -29.40 -3.99 3.57
C THR A 12 -30.08 -4.95 4.55
N GLU A 13 -30.29 -4.52 5.81
CA GLU A 13 -30.97 -5.29 6.86
C GLU A 13 -32.38 -5.80 6.46
N GLU A 14 -32.96 -5.29 5.37
CA GLU A 14 -34.30 -5.64 4.88
C GLU A 14 -34.36 -6.12 3.42
N GLY A 15 -33.25 -6.36 2.73
CA GLY A 15 -33.31 -6.80 1.34
C GLY A 15 -31.95 -7.15 0.73
N GLY A 16 -31.92 -8.22 -0.05
CA GLY A 16 -30.73 -8.70 -0.76
C GLY A 16 -30.16 -7.69 -1.76
N PRO A 17 -29.08 -8.05 -2.47
CA PRO A 17 -28.36 -7.12 -3.34
C PRO A 17 -29.28 -6.46 -4.38
N LYS A 18 -29.15 -5.14 -4.53
CA LYS A 18 -29.88 -4.35 -5.54
C LYS A 18 -28.93 -3.89 -6.63
N GLU A 19 -29.35 -4.02 -7.88
CA GLU A 19 -28.62 -3.55 -9.06
C GLU A 19 -29.45 -2.47 -9.77
N VAL A 20 -28.84 -1.32 -10.08
CA VAL A 20 -29.47 -0.25 -10.87
C VAL A 20 -28.52 0.27 -11.92
N ALA A 21 -29.00 0.36 -13.17
CA ALA A 21 -28.28 1.04 -14.24
C ALA A 21 -28.61 2.54 -14.21
N VAL A 22 -27.58 3.38 -14.18
CA VAL A 22 -27.65 4.84 -14.18
C VAL A 22 -26.87 5.38 -15.36
N GLU A 23 -27.46 6.33 -16.07
CA GLU A 23 -26.80 7.07 -17.14
C GLU A 23 -26.29 8.40 -16.56
N LEU A 24 -24.98 8.59 -16.50
CA LEU A 24 -24.35 9.80 -15.98
C LEU A 24 -23.81 10.66 -17.11
N ASP A 25 -24.05 11.97 -17.04
CA ASP A 25 -23.50 12.95 -17.98
C ASP A 25 -22.07 13.38 -17.60
N ASP A 26 -21.36 13.97 -18.56
CA ASP A 26 -19.97 14.42 -18.40
C ASP A 26 -19.78 15.40 -17.23
N PHE A 27 -20.83 16.15 -16.87
CA PHE A 27 -20.76 17.14 -15.79
C PHE A 27 -20.88 16.48 -14.41
N THR A 28 -21.72 15.46 -14.31
CA THR A 28 -21.91 14.65 -13.10
C THR A 28 -20.65 13.85 -12.78
N LEU A 29 -19.98 13.34 -13.81
CA LEU A 29 -18.73 12.59 -13.71
C LEU A 29 -17.52 13.45 -13.28
N LEU A 30 -17.68 14.78 -13.26
CA LEU A 30 -16.60 15.68 -12.86
C LEU A 30 -16.33 15.64 -11.36
N PHE A 31 -17.32 15.25 -10.55
CA PHE A 31 -17.25 15.27 -9.09
C PHE A 31 -17.84 14.00 -8.48
N PHE A 32 -17.07 13.30 -7.66
CA PHE A 32 -17.43 12.09 -6.92
C PHE A 32 -18.74 12.28 -6.14
N GLU A 33 -18.86 13.39 -5.40
CA GLU A 33 -20.06 13.69 -4.62
C GLU A 33 -21.33 13.78 -5.46
N THR A 34 -21.22 14.30 -6.69
CA THR A 34 -22.37 14.41 -7.61
C THR A 34 -22.76 13.04 -8.17
N VAL A 35 -21.77 12.21 -8.53
CA VAL A 35 -21.99 10.81 -8.89
C VAL A 35 -22.70 10.07 -7.75
N MET A 36 -22.22 10.24 -6.51
CA MET A 36 -22.80 9.59 -5.33
C MET A 36 -24.23 10.02 -5.07
N ALA A 37 -24.53 11.32 -5.17
CA ALA A 37 -25.89 11.83 -5.00
C ALA A 37 -26.86 11.19 -6.00
N GLU A 38 -26.46 11.07 -7.27
CA GLU A 38 -27.29 10.48 -8.32
C GLU A 38 -27.50 8.97 -8.11
N LEU A 39 -26.43 8.23 -7.77
CA LEU A 39 -26.53 6.80 -7.48
C LEU A 39 -27.45 6.51 -6.28
N LYS A 40 -27.32 7.29 -5.18
CA LYS A 40 -28.18 7.16 -3.99
C LYS A 40 -29.65 7.42 -4.34
N ALA A 41 -29.92 8.48 -5.11
CA ALA A 41 -31.27 8.82 -5.54
C ALA A 41 -31.92 7.68 -6.33
N LYS A 42 -31.17 7.05 -7.25
CA LYS A 42 -31.66 5.93 -8.08
C LYS A 42 -31.87 4.63 -7.32
N LEU A 43 -31.07 4.38 -6.28
CA LEU A 43 -31.23 3.22 -5.40
C LEU A 43 -32.30 3.42 -4.31
N GLY A 44 -32.91 4.60 -4.24
CA GLY A 44 -33.93 4.95 -3.25
C GLY A 44 -33.35 5.05 -1.83
N ILE A 45 -32.09 5.48 -1.73
CA ILE A 45 -31.37 5.62 -0.46
C ILE A 45 -31.37 7.10 -0.07
N ASP A 46 -31.47 7.38 1.24
CA ASP A 46 -31.36 8.74 1.77
C ASP A 46 -30.04 9.38 1.31
N SER A 47 -30.10 10.60 0.76
CA SER A 47 -28.92 11.32 0.29
C SER A 47 -27.91 11.57 1.43
N SER A 48 -28.40 11.67 2.66
CA SER A 48 -27.62 11.80 3.89
C SER A 48 -27.05 10.50 4.42
N ALA A 49 -27.45 9.34 3.88
CA ALA A 49 -26.92 8.05 4.30
C ALA A 49 -25.42 7.96 3.95
N PRO A 50 -24.55 7.63 4.92
CA PRO A 50 -23.12 7.51 4.68
C PRO A 50 -22.82 6.27 3.83
N PHE A 51 -22.14 6.50 2.71
CA PHE A 51 -21.51 5.46 1.87
C PHE A 51 -20.04 5.79 1.78
N ASP A 52 -19.21 4.93 2.35
CA ASP A 52 -17.77 5.21 2.47
C ASP A 52 -16.96 4.48 1.38
N TYR A 53 -17.61 3.62 0.60
CA TYR A 53 -16.94 2.71 -0.33
C TYR A 53 -17.69 2.60 -1.65
N LEU A 54 -17.00 3.02 -2.71
CA LEU A 54 -17.35 2.79 -4.09
C LEU A 54 -16.34 1.80 -4.64
N GLU A 55 -16.70 0.53 -4.80
CA GLU A 55 -15.84 -0.39 -5.55
C GLU A 55 -16.22 -0.35 -7.02
N TYR A 56 -15.29 -0.50 -7.95
CA TYR A 56 -15.56 -0.67 -9.37
C TYR A 56 -14.82 -1.88 -9.90
N GLU A 57 -15.29 -2.49 -10.98
CA GLU A 57 -14.53 -3.57 -11.61
C GLU A 57 -13.49 -3.03 -12.59
N GLU A 58 -12.22 -3.22 -12.27
CA GLU A 58 -11.11 -3.15 -13.22
C GLU A 58 -10.54 -4.55 -13.38
N ASP A 59 -10.41 -5.04 -14.61
CA ASP A 59 -9.88 -6.37 -14.91
C ASP A 59 -10.61 -7.55 -14.23
N GLY A 60 -11.88 -7.34 -13.89
CA GLY A 60 -12.71 -8.31 -13.17
C GLY A 60 -12.52 -8.30 -11.64
N TYR A 61 -11.95 -7.22 -11.09
CA TYR A 61 -11.72 -7.08 -9.64
C TYR A 61 -12.30 -5.79 -9.07
N PRO A 62 -12.91 -5.83 -7.87
CA PRO A 62 -13.36 -4.64 -7.17
C PRO A 62 -12.16 -3.79 -6.71
N CYS A 63 -11.98 -2.63 -7.31
CA CYS A 63 -11.06 -1.57 -6.92
C CYS A 63 -11.87 -0.48 -6.23
N ASN A 64 -11.37 0.14 -5.15
CA ASN A 64 -12.09 1.28 -4.58
C ASN A 64 -11.87 2.52 -5.46
N VAL A 65 -12.93 3.05 -6.07
CA VAL A 65 -12.95 4.42 -6.57
C VAL A 65 -12.99 5.33 -5.36
N ARG A 66 -12.05 6.25 -5.28
CA ARG A 66 -12.01 7.19 -4.17
C ARG A 66 -12.02 8.63 -4.69
N THR A 67 -11.31 8.95 -5.78
CA THR A 67 -11.10 10.37 -6.21
C THR A 67 -11.91 10.80 -7.44
N ASP A 68 -12.08 12.12 -7.62
CA ASP A 68 -12.65 12.72 -8.84
C ASP A 68 -11.85 12.32 -10.09
N GLU A 69 -10.52 12.31 -9.98
CA GLU A 69 -9.61 11.93 -11.07
C GLU A 69 -9.72 10.43 -11.40
N GLU A 70 -9.86 9.58 -10.39
CA GLU A 70 -10.09 8.14 -10.57
C GLU A 70 -11.41 7.93 -11.31
N ILE A 71 -12.51 8.59 -10.90
CA ILE A 71 -13.79 8.56 -11.63
C ILE A 71 -13.62 9.00 -13.09
N GLN A 72 -12.97 10.13 -13.33
CA GLN A 72 -12.75 10.65 -14.68
C GLN A 72 -11.87 9.72 -15.53
N SER A 73 -10.97 8.94 -14.91
CA SER A 73 -10.17 7.96 -15.64
C SER A 73 -10.99 6.75 -16.09
N LEU A 74 -12.02 6.37 -15.31
CA LEU A 74 -12.91 5.23 -15.58
C LEU A 74 -13.90 5.49 -16.71
N THR A 75 -14.11 6.76 -17.06
CA THR A 75 -15.06 7.17 -18.10
C THR A 75 -14.48 7.09 -19.51
N ASN A 76 -13.19 6.75 -19.66
CA ASN A 76 -12.51 6.81 -20.96
C ASN A 76 -12.61 5.51 -21.81
N ASP A 77 -13.28 4.46 -21.32
CA ASP A 77 -13.47 3.21 -22.07
C ASP A 77 -14.90 3.12 -22.62
N ASP A 78 -15.05 3.35 -23.93
CA ASP A 78 -16.32 3.61 -24.63
C ASP A 78 -17.21 2.36 -24.87
N HIS A 79 -16.81 1.18 -24.38
CA HIS A 79 -17.42 -0.08 -24.82
C HIS A 79 -18.02 -0.98 -23.74
N ASN A 80 -17.82 -0.72 -22.44
CA ASN A 80 -18.43 -1.50 -21.35
C ASN A 80 -19.06 -0.60 -20.28
N PRO A 81 -20.21 -1.01 -19.69
CA PRO A 81 -20.77 -0.29 -18.55
C PRO A 81 -19.83 -0.38 -17.34
N LEU A 82 -19.59 0.74 -16.67
CA LEU A 82 -18.80 0.79 -15.45
C LEU A 82 -19.61 0.15 -14.32
N HIS A 83 -19.15 -1.00 -13.82
CA HIS A 83 -19.75 -1.60 -12.64
C HIS A 83 -19.23 -0.92 -11.40
N ILE A 84 -20.14 -0.50 -10.54
CA ILE A 84 -19.88 0.18 -9.28
C ILE A 84 -20.58 -0.60 -8.16
N TYR A 85 -19.92 -0.87 -7.05
CA TYR A 85 -20.48 -1.53 -5.88
C TYR A 85 -20.45 -0.56 -4.70
N LEU A 86 -21.63 -0.21 -4.24
CA LEU A 86 -21.87 0.61 -3.07
C LEU A 86 -21.98 -0.29 -1.86
N LYS A 87 -21.03 -0.15 -0.93
CA LYS A 87 -21.14 -0.80 0.38
C LYS A 87 -21.68 0.21 1.37
N SER A 88 -22.81 -0.14 1.99
CA SER A 88 -23.31 0.62 3.13
C SER A 88 -22.20 0.71 4.17
N SER A 89 -21.93 1.92 4.65
CA SER A 89 -21.00 2.12 5.76
C SER A 89 -21.45 1.22 6.91
N ARG A 90 -20.65 0.20 7.25
CA ARG A 90 -20.77 -0.44 8.56
C ARG A 90 -20.21 0.53 9.59
N HIS A 91 -20.81 1.70 9.70
CA HIS A 91 -20.35 2.82 10.51
C HIS A 91 -18.91 3.25 10.15
N HIS A 92 -18.64 4.56 10.09
CA HIS A 92 -17.37 4.99 10.63
C HIS A 92 -17.30 4.40 12.04
N HIS A 93 -16.61 3.28 12.21
CA HIS A 93 -16.30 2.81 13.53
C HIS A 93 -15.44 3.93 14.08
N ALA A 94 -16.04 4.81 14.89
CA ALA A 94 -15.28 5.59 15.84
C ALA A 94 -14.25 4.62 16.40
N ILE A 95 -12.96 4.98 16.30
CA ILE A 95 -11.88 4.12 16.75
C ILE A 95 -12.30 3.56 18.08
N SER A 96 -12.42 2.23 18.16
CA SER A 96 -12.91 1.58 19.37
C SER A 96 -12.11 2.14 20.53
N ASP A 97 -12.81 2.53 21.61
CA ASP A 97 -12.18 3.12 22.80
C ASP A 97 -11.00 2.26 23.31
N ASP A 98 -11.02 0.95 23.03
CA ASP A 98 -9.95 0.00 23.32
C ASP A 98 -8.60 0.32 22.64
N PHE A 99 -8.60 1.11 21.55
CA PHE A 99 -7.40 1.54 20.83
C PHE A 99 -6.96 2.95 21.19
N ILE A 100 -7.70 3.68 22.03
CA ILE A 100 -7.30 5.00 22.50
C ILE A 100 -6.40 4.82 23.72
N LEU A 101 -5.14 5.24 23.56
CA LEU A 101 -4.10 5.05 24.56
C LEU A 101 -3.78 6.35 25.29
N ASN A 102 -3.16 6.24 26.47
CA ASN A 102 -2.76 7.40 27.26
C ASN A 102 -1.26 7.68 27.10
N SER A 103 -0.89 8.93 26.79
CA SER A 103 0.52 9.32 26.58
C SER A 103 1.42 9.08 27.78
N SER A 104 0.89 9.10 29.00
CA SER A 104 1.67 8.81 30.22
C SER A 104 2.13 7.35 30.34
N GLU A 105 1.58 6.43 29.53
CA GLU A 105 1.99 5.02 29.48
C GLU A 105 3.27 4.80 28.63
N PHE A 106 3.78 5.85 27.97
CA PHE A 106 4.89 5.76 27.02
C PHE A 106 6.06 6.70 27.35
N ILE A 107 7.27 6.15 27.38
CA ILE A 107 8.51 6.93 27.54
C ILE A 107 9.18 7.05 26.17
N MET A 108 9.14 8.25 25.58
CA MET A 108 9.82 8.56 24.32
C MET A 108 11.33 8.44 24.50
N LYS A 109 12.01 7.84 23.52
CA LYS A 109 13.47 7.67 23.49
C LYS A 109 14.04 8.42 22.28
N GLN A 110 14.69 7.73 21.36
CA GLN A 110 15.35 8.33 20.20
C GLN A 110 14.44 8.40 18.97
N GLU A 111 14.70 9.35 18.09
CA GLU A 111 14.14 9.37 16.74
C GLU A 111 14.70 8.21 15.91
N LEU A 112 13.83 7.51 15.18
CA LEU A 112 14.19 6.42 14.28
C LEU A 112 14.22 6.87 12.81
N ALA A 113 13.26 7.71 12.43
CA ALA A 113 13.14 8.24 11.07
C ALA A 113 12.24 9.48 11.04
N THR A 114 12.48 10.39 10.10
CA THR A 114 11.56 11.47 9.75
C THR A 114 11.16 11.34 8.27
N GLY A 115 9.86 11.34 8.01
CA GLY A 115 9.27 11.23 6.67
C GLY A 115 8.26 12.33 6.38
N GLN A 116 7.64 12.27 5.21
CA GLN A 116 6.65 13.26 4.76
C GLN A 116 5.42 13.32 5.67
N PHE A 117 5.03 12.18 6.25
CA PHE A 117 3.81 12.04 7.06
C PHE A 117 4.09 12.10 8.56
N GLY A 118 5.29 12.52 8.98
CA GLY A 118 5.63 12.68 10.39
C GLY A 118 6.95 12.01 10.78
N THR A 119 7.19 11.97 12.09
CA THR A 119 8.43 11.44 12.67
C THR A 119 8.14 10.19 13.48
N VAL A 120 8.95 9.16 13.28
CA VAL A 120 8.87 7.89 14.00
C VAL A 120 9.92 7.88 15.11
N TYR A 121 9.49 7.62 16.32
CA TYR A 121 10.33 7.51 17.51
C TYR A 121 10.33 6.10 18.06
N LEU A 122 11.43 5.73 18.71
CA LEU A 122 11.48 4.60 19.62
C LEU A 122 10.89 5.05 20.96
N ALA A 123 10.03 4.24 21.56
CA ALA A 123 9.51 4.47 22.91
C ALA A 123 9.41 3.16 23.70
N GLU A 124 9.21 3.29 25.01
CA GLU A 124 8.92 2.18 25.90
C GLU A 124 7.47 2.26 26.37
N ASP A 125 6.72 1.19 26.10
CA ASP A 125 5.39 0.92 26.65
C ASP A 125 5.57 0.39 28.07
N ILE A 126 5.40 1.27 29.07
CA ILE A 126 5.67 1.00 30.48
C ILE A 126 4.76 -0.12 30.99
N ARG A 127 3.52 -0.14 30.51
CA ARG A 127 2.48 -1.06 30.97
C ARG A 127 2.79 -2.51 30.58
N HIS A 128 3.28 -2.71 29.36
CA HIS A 128 3.58 -4.05 28.83
C HIS A 128 5.07 -4.42 28.89
N GLY A 129 5.95 -3.49 29.28
CA GLY A 129 7.39 -3.73 29.41
C GLY A 129 8.07 -4.03 28.06
N ARG A 130 7.65 -3.36 26.99
CA ARG A 130 8.15 -3.60 25.63
C ARG A 130 8.53 -2.30 24.92
N MET A 131 9.41 -2.44 23.93
CA MET A 131 9.75 -1.35 23.03
C MET A 131 8.69 -1.23 21.92
N VAL A 132 8.34 0.00 21.56
CA VAL A 132 7.36 0.31 20.52
C VAL A 132 7.90 1.39 19.58
N ALA A 133 7.39 1.43 18.36
CA ALA A 133 7.58 2.54 17.44
C ALA A 133 6.38 3.49 17.56
N VAL A 134 6.65 4.79 17.65
CA VAL A 134 5.64 5.84 17.78
C VAL A 134 5.72 6.76 16.59
N LYS A 135 4.78 6.65 15.65
CA LYS A 135 4.67 7.56 14.51
C LYS A 135 3.86 8.78 14.93
N SER A 136 4.52 9.92 15.07
CA SER A 136 3.92 11.20 15.45
C SER A 136 3.61 12.02 14.20
N ILE A 137 2.34 12.34 14.00
CA ILE A 137 1.81 13.07 12.85
C ILE A 137 1.26 14.40 13.35
N ILE A 138 1.57 15.50 12.65
CA ILE A 138 1.13 16.85 13.02
C ILE A 138 -0.30 17.09 12.51
N ALA A 139 -1.23 17.45 13.40
CA ALA A 139 -2.68 17.53 13.16
C ALA A 139 -3.15 18.63 12.18
N ASN A 140 -2.24 19.50 11.73
CA ASN A 140 -2.55 20.86 11.31
C ASN A 140 -3.41 21.03 10.06
N LEU A 141 -3.64 20.00 9.22
CA LEU A 141 -4.41 20.18 7.99
C LEU A 141 -5.43 19.09 7.65
N GLU A 142 -5.30 17.83 8.12
CA GLU A 142 -6.16 16.75 7.62
C GLU A 142 -6.41 15.64 8.66
N MET A 143 -7.11 15.96 9.75
CA MET A 143 -7.57 14.98 10.76
C MET A 143 -8.25 13.75 10.14
N ALA A 144 -8.97 13.93 9.02
CA ALA A 144 -9.60 12.84 8.28
C ALA A 144 -8.59 11.81 7.72
N LYS A 145 -7.42 12.26 7.20
CA LYS A 145 -6.39 11.35 6.69
C LYS A 145 -5.69 10.58 7.81
N MET A 146 -5.55 11.20 8.99
CA MET A 146 -4.94 10.55 10.15
C MET A 146 -5.87 9.50 10.76
N GLN A 147 -7.16 9.81 10.87
CA GLN A 147 -8.19 8.88 11.29
C GLN A 147 -8.21 7.64 10.38
N GLN A 148 -8.07 7.87 9.08
CA GLN A 148 -8.08 6.82 8.07
C GLN A 148 -6.90 5.84 8.21
N GLU A 149 -5.69 6.30 8.51
CA GLU A 149 -4.55 5.41 8.77
C GLU A 149 -4.81 4.51 9.98
N VAL A 150 -5.37 5.07 11.07
CA VAL A 150 -5.71 4.31 12.27
C VAL A 150 -6.82 3.29 12.00
N GLU A 151 -7.83 3.64 11.21
CA GLU A 151 -8.90 2.71 10.80
C GLU A 151 -8.35 1.52 9.99
N ILE A 152 -7.49 1.78 9.00
CA ILE A 152 -6.84 0.73 8.20
C ILE A 152 -6.04 -0.19 9.11
N LEU A 153 -5.16 0.38 9.94
CA LEU A 153 -4.31 -0.36 10.85
C LEU A 153 -5.13 -1.22 11.82
N SER A 154 -6.27 -0.70 12.28
CA SER A 154 -7.21 -1.44 13.15
C SER A 154 -7.85 -2.62 12.41
N GLU A 155 -8.18 -2.47 11.13
CA GLU A 155 -8.79 -3.50 10.29
C GLU A 155 -7.80 -4.61 9.92
N VAL A 156 -6.51 -4.27 9.75
CA VAL A 156 -5.48 -5.20 9.24
C VAL A 156 -4.61 -5.83 10.33
N ARG A 157 -4.85 -5.49 11.59
CA ARG A 157 -4.03 -5.84 12.76
C ARG A 157 -3.79 -7.34 12.98
N ASP A 158 -4.65 -8.21 12.45
CA ASP A 158 -4.56 -9.66 12.67
C ASP A 158 -3.61 -10.34 11.66
N CYS A 159 -3.07 -9.58 10.69
CA CYS A 159 -2.13 -10.11 9.72
C CYS A 159 -0.70 -10.20 10.29
N PRO A 160 -0.09 -11.39 10.33
CA PRO A 160 1.26 -11.55 10.89
C PRO A 160 2.36 -10.92 10.02
N PHE A 161 2.04 -10.55 8.77
CA PHE A 161 2.97 -9.94 7.82
C PHE A 161 2.82 -8.42 7.70
N ILE A 162 2.01 -7.81 8.57
CA ILE A 162 1.84 -6.36 8.70
C ILE A 162 2.32 -5.97 10.10
N VAL A 163 2.99 -4.82 10.22
CA VAL A 163 3.46 -4.30 11.52
C VAL A 163 2.26 -4.18 12.47
N GLN A 164 2.40 -4.77 13.66
CA GLN A 164 1.28 -4.80 14.61
C GLN A 164 0.92 -3.39 15.08
N PHE A 165 -0.35 -3.05 14.95
CA PHE A 165 -0.93 -1.86 15.54
C PHE A 165 -1.37 -2.14 16.99
N PHE A 166 -0.97 -1.25 17.92
CA PHE A 166 -1.34 -1.36 19.33
C PHE A 166 -2.39 -0.34 19.77
N GLY A 167 -2.46 0.81 19.09
CA GLY A 167 -3.41 1.87 19.42
C GLY A 167 -2.89 3.24 18.99
N ALA A 168 -3.69 4.27 19.25
CA ALA A 168 -3.36 5.65 18.93
C ALA A 168 -3.59 6.56 20.14
N ILE A 169 -2.81 7.63 20.22
CA ILE A 169 -2.98 8.70 21.19
C ILE A 169 -3.36 9.95 20.41
N PHE A 170 -4.45 10.59 20.84
CA PHE A 170 -4.95 11.84 20.28
C PHE A 170 -4.59 12.98 21.23
N GLU A 171 -3.75 13.90 20.77
CA GLU A 171 -3.37 15.13 21.44
C GLU A 171 -3.81 16.33 20.58
N ASP A 172 -3.91 17.53 21.17
CA ASP A 172 -4.50 18.71 20.51
C ASP A 172 -3.87 19.03 19.14
N ASP A 173 -2.54 18.87 19.01
CA ASP A 173 -1.78 19.21 17.80
C ASP A 173 -1.15 17.99 17.10
N HIS A 174 -1.30 16.78 17.65
CA HIS A 174 -0.63 15.58 17.15
C HIS A 174 -1.44 14.29 17.34
N ILE A 175 -1.32 13.38 16.37
CA ILE A 175 -1.73 11.98 16.53
C ILE A 175 -0.48 11.13 16.61
N LYS A 176 -0.42 10.25 17.63
CA LYS A 176 0.67 9.29 17.80
C LYS A 176 0.13 7.87 17.59
N ILE A 177 0.60 7.21 16.55
CA ILE A 177 0.26 5.82 16.25
C ILE A 177 1.31 4.91 16.90
N ILE A 178 0.85 4.00 17.76
CA ILE A 178 1.70 3.06 18.51
C ILE A 178 1.76 1.73 17.76
N LEU A 179 2.98 1.36 17.35
CA LEU A 179 3.27 0.23 16.49
C LEU A 179 4.31 -0.70 17.11
N GLU A 180 4.32 -1.95 16.67
CA GLU A 180 5.42 -2.87 16.94
C GLU A 180 6.75 -2.30 16.47
N TYR A 181 7.75 -2.39 17.35
CA TYR A 181 9.11 -2.00 17.01
C TYR A 181 9.84 -3.14 16.30
N MET A 182 10.29 -2.87 15.08
CA MET A 182 11.07 -3.78 14.25
C MET A 182 12.56 -3.40 14.35
N ASP A 183 13.31 -4.09 15.23
CA ASP A 183 14.68 -3.74 15.64
C ASP A 183 15.76 -3.95 14.55
N GLY A 184 15.41 -4.63 13.46
CA GLY A 184 16.22 -4.74 12.24
C GLY A 184 15.94 -3.61 11.23
N LEU A 185 15.02 -2.68 11.52
CA LEU A 185 14.67 -1.57 10.63
C LEU A 185 14.24 -2.05 9.22
N SER A 186 14.38 -1.20 8.21
CA SER A 186 13.88 -1.43 6.86
C SER A 186 14.89 -2.12 5.93
N LEU A 187 14.40 -2.89 4.95
CA LEU A 187 15.23 -3.72 4.07
C LEU A 187 16.13 -2.92 3.10
N ASP A 188 15.76 -1.69 2.75
CA ASP A 188 16.57 -0.79 1.92
C ASP A 188 17.98 -0.54 2.51
N LYS A 189 18.14 -0.64 3.83
CA LYS A 189 19.42 -0.44 4.52
C LYS A 189 20.43 -1.57 4.34
N TYR A 190 20.03 -2.69 3.75
CA TYR A 190 20.84 -3.91 3.66
C TYR A 190 21.49 -4.12 2.28
N GLY A 191 21.11 -3.32 1.28
CA GLY A 191 21.57 -3.50 -0.10
C GLY A 191 21.09 -4.83 -0.69
N SER A 192 21.96 -5.52 -1.43
CA SER A 192 21.61 -6.79 -2.08
C SER A 192 21.43 -7.88 -1.03
N LEU A 193 20.27 -8.53 -1.08
CA LEU A 193 19.91 -9.59 -0.15
C LEU A 193 20.35 -10.96 -0.67
N PRO A 194 20.93 -11.81 0.18
CA PRO A 194 21.12 -13.23 -0.14
C PRO A 194 19.79 -13.87 -0.53
N ILE A 195 19.80 -14.77 -1.51
CA ILE A 195 18.56 -15.29 -2.13
C ILE A 195 17.57 -15.91 -1.14
N ASN A 196 18.04 -16.56 -0.06
CA ASN A 196 17.15 -17.10 0.97
C ASN A 196 16.48 -16.00 1.81
N VAL A 197 17.20 -14.92 2.11
CA VAL A 197 16.65 -13.74 2.82
C VAL A 197 15.65 -13.04 1.89
N HIS A 198 16.04 -12.79 0.64
CA HIS A 198 15.20 -12.22 -0.40
C HIS A 198 13.89 -13.01 -0.57
N GLY A 199 13.99 -14.33 -0.71
CA GLY A 199 12.85 -15.22 -0.90
C GLY A 199 11.88 -15.22 0.27
N VAL A 200 12.39 -15.32 1.52
CA VAL A 200 11.54 -15.26 2.73
C VAL A 200 10.87 -13.88 2.85
N SER A 201 11.62 -12.79 2.59
CA SER A 201 11.06 -11.44 2.59
C SER A 201 9.99 -11.25 1.52
N SER A 202 10.20 -11.79 0.32
CA SER A 202 9.22 -11.76 -0.77
C SER A 202 7.93 -12.48 -0.40
N VAL A 203 8.02 -13.66 0.22
CA VAL A 203 6.85 -14.41 0.70
C VAL A 203 6.06 -13.58 1.71
N ALA A 204 6.74 -12.96 2.68
CA ALA A 204 6.08 -12.14 3.68
C ALA A 204 5.33 -10.95 3.06
N VAL A 205 5.97 -10.20 2.17
CA VAL A 205 5.35 -9.05 1.49
C VAL A 205 4.18 -9.47 0.60
N VAL A 206 4.31 -10.57 -0.16
CA VAL A 206 3.21 -11.08 -1.00
C VAL A 206 2.02 -11.52 -0.14
N ASN A 207 2.26 -12.14 1.02
CA ASN A 207 1.18 -12.51 1.94
C ASN A 207 0.51 -11.28 2.57
N ALA A 208 1.29 -10.26 2.94
CA ALA A 208 0.75 -8.99 3.45
C ALA A 208 -0.16 -8.33 2.41
N LEU A 209 0.32 -8.20 1.17
CA LEU A 209 -0.44 -7.64 0.05
C LEU A 209 -1.70 -8.45 -0.25
N SER A 210 -1.59 -9.78 -0.31
CA SER A 210 -2.74 -10.67 -0.52
C SER A 210 -3.83 -10.48 0.54
N PHE A 211 -3.42 -10.28 1.80
CA PHE A 211 -4.34 -9.98 2.88
C PHE A 211 -5.00 -8.60 2.71
N LEU A 212 -4.25 -7.55 2.36
CA LEU A 212 -4.79 -6.22 2.09
C LEU A 212 -5.81 -6.22 0.95
N TRP A 213 -5.49 -6.87 -0.17
CA TRP A 213 -6.40 -6.94 -1.32
C TRP A 213 -7.66 -7.75 -1.01
N SER A 214 -7.59 -8.76 -0.13
CA SER A 214 -8.78 -9.47 0.36
C SER A 214 -9.72 -8.59 1.20
N LYS A 215 -9.23 -7.44 1.65
CA LYS A 215 -9.97 -6.38 2.37
C LYS A 215 -10.27 -5.18 1.47
N SER A 216 -10.05 -5.28 0.17
CA SER A 216 -10.16 -4.16 -0.79
C SER A 216 -9.24 -2.97 -0.45
N ILE A 217 -8.12 -3.20 0.24
CA ILE A 217 -7.14 -2.16 0.60
C ILE A 217 -5.98 -2.23 -0.39
N ILE A 218 -5.62 -1.08 -0.96
CA ILE A 218 -4.45 -0.91 -1.83
C ILE A 218 -3.40 -0.15 -1.01
N HIS A 219 -2.16 -0.63 -0.98
CA HIS A 219 -1.15 -0.02 -0.12
C HIS A 219 -0.68 1.33 -0.64
N ARG A 220 -0.43 1.44 -1.95
CA ARG A 220 0.00 2.66 -2.67
C ARG A 220 1.43 3.13 -2.43
N ASP A 221 2.21 2.44 -1.60
CA ASP A 221 3.60 2.81 -1.27
C ASP A 221 4.48 1.59 -1.03
N ILE A 222 4.46 0.65 -1.97
CA ILE A 222 5.26 -0.58 -1.88
C ILE A 222 6.70 -0.30 -2.29
N LYS A 223 7.62 -0.37 -1.32
CA LYS A 223 9.06 -0.17 -1.50
C LYS A 223 9.86 -0.81 -0.34
N PRO A 224 11.15 -1.11 -0.53
CA PRO A 224 11.97 -1.75 0.51
C PRO A 224 12.09 -0.97 1.83
N SER A 225 11.96 0.36 1.80
CA SER A 225 11.95 1.18 3.03
C SER A 225 10.71 0.99 3.90
N ASN A 226 9.63 0.41 3.33
CA ASN A 226 8.42 0.03 4.05
C ASN A 226 8.38 -1.47 4.40
N PHE A 227 9.43 -2.24 4.09
CA PHE A 227 9.55 -3.65 4.49
C PHE A 227 10.47 -3.73 5.71
N LEU A 228 9.88 -3.88 6.89
CA LEU A 228 10.61 -3.90 8.15
C LEU A 228 10.97 -5.32 8.56
N VAL A 229 12.13 -5.47 9.21
CA VAL A 229 12.63 -6.74 9.73
C VAL A 229 13.02 -6.65 11.20
N ASN A 230 13.01 -7.79 11.89
CA ASN A 230 13.46 -7.88 13.27
C ASN A 230 14.48 -9.01 13.47
N THR A 231 15.14 -9.02 14.62
CA THR A 231 16.14 -10.02 15.01
C THR A 231 15.55 -11.43 15.25
N ASN A 232 14.21 -11.56 15.28
CA ASN A 232 13.51 -12.84 15.28
C ASN A 232 13.27 -13.41 13.87
N GLY A 233 13.64 -12.65 12.83
CA GLY A 233 13.49 -13.03 11.42
C GLY A 233 12.10 -12.74 10.84
N ASP A 234 11.25 -11.99 11.54
CA ASP A 234 10.00 -11.52 10.95
C ASP A 234 10.27 -10.45 9.91
N VAL A 235 9.47 -10.47 8.84
CA VAL A 235 9.45 -9.46 7.79
C VAL A 235 8.01 -8.97 7.72
N LYS A 236 7.79 -7.66 7.85
CA LYS A 236 6.45 -7.07 7.93
C LYS A 236 6.35 -5.80 7.10
N LEU A 237 5.21 -5.62 6.45
CA LEU A 237 4.85 -4.42 5.71
C LEU A 237 4.39 -3.32 6.66
N ALA A 238 4.83 -2.09 6.41
CA ALA A 238 4.57 -0.91 7.23
C ALA A 238 4.15 0.30 6.37
N ASP A 239 3.72 1.37 7.06
CA ASP A 239 3.36 2.69 6.51
C ASP A 239 2.11 2.73 5.61
N PHE A 240 0.95 2.89 6.26
CA PHE A 240 -0.36 2.94 5.60
C PHE A 240 -0.87 4.38 5.39
N GLY A 241 0.00 5.39 5.59
CA GLY A 241 -0.38 6.81 5.57
C GLY A 241 -0.96 7.30 4.24
N VAL A 242 -0.84 6.50 3.18
CA VAL A 242 -1.43 6.78 1.86
C VAL A 242 -2.46 5.74 1.41
N SER A 243 -2.70 4.68 2.20
CA SER A 243 -3.42 3.47 1.75
C SER A 243 -4.93 3.65 1.54
N ARG A 244 -5.44 4.87 1.69
CA ARG A 244 -6.79 5.28 1.28
C ARG A 244 -6.87 6.78 0.92
N THR A 245 -5.73 7.47 0.81
CA THR A 245 -5.69 8.92 0.61
C THR A 245 -6.19 9.29 -0.79
N LEU A 246 -7.25 10.08 -0.79
CA LEU A 246 -8.01 10.59 -1.94
C LEU A 246 -7.28 11.64 -2.77
N GLU A 247 -6.30 12.28 -2.18
CA GLU A 247 -5.59 13.38 -2.81
C GLU A 247 -4.11 13.05 -2.77
N PHE A 248 -3.65 12.34 -3.79
CA PHE A 248 -2.42 12.81 -4.42
C PHE A 248 -2.81 14.05 -5.22
N SER A 249 -3.04 15.17 -4.52
CA SER A 249 -2.83 16.45 -5.19
C SER A 249 -1.43 16.37 -5.82
N ASN A 250 -1.26 17.02 -6.97
CA ASN A 250 -0.06 17.06 -7.82
C ASN A 250 1.32 17.27 -7.13
N ALA A 251 1.40 17.31 -5.81
CA ALA A 251 2.59 17.02 -5.04
C ALA A 251 3.08 15.59 -5.32
N PHE A 252 3.92 15.47 -6.35
CA PHE A 252 4.96 14.46 -6.42
C PHE A 252 5.43 14.16 -4.99
N THR A 253 5.16 12.95 -4.51
CA THR A 253 5.88 12.44 -3.33
C THR A 253 7.35 12.66 -3.58
N GLY A 254 8.09 13.07 -2.54
CA GLY A 254 9.51 13.42 -2.68
C GLY A 254 10.24 12.44 -3.59
N VAL A 255 11.18 12.93 -4.40
CA VAL A 255 11.80 12.28 -5.56
C VAL A 255 12.10 10.77 -5.38
N GLY A 256 12.42 10.31 -4.16
CA GLY A 256 12.69 8.91 -3.83
C GLY A 256 11.50 7.94 -3.76
N THR A 257 10.26 8.38 -3.48
CA THR A 257 9.08 7.49 -3.51
C THR A 257 8.51 7.35 -4.93
N ALA A 258 8.64 8.41 -5.73
CA ALA A 258 7.99 8.49 -7.03
C ALA A 258 8.60 7.52 -8.07
N ILE A 259 9.81 6.98 -7.86
CA ILE A 259 10.41 5.98 -8.76
C ILE A 259 9.65 4.64 -8.75
N TYR A 260 8.92 4.30 -7.69
CA TYR A 260 8.13 3.07 -7.64
C TYR A 260 6.77 3.19 -8.33
N LEU A 261 6.44 4.38 -8.86
CA LEU A 261 5.15 4.67 -9.46
C LEU A 261 5.00 3.93 -10.81
N PRO A 262 3.85 3.28 -11.06
CA PRO A 262 3.67 2.53 -12.29
C PRO A 262 3.36 3.44 -13.51
N PRO A 263 3.61 2.97 -14.75
CA PRO A 263 3.49 3.79 -15.96
C PRO A 263 2.11 4.42 -16.16
N GLU A 264 1.03 3.71 -15.79
CA GLU A 264 -0.35 4.22 -15.87
C GLU A 264 -0.58 5.40 -14.93
N ARG A 265 0.01 5.38 -13.73
CA ARG A 265 -0.09 6.46 -12.75
C ARG A 265 0.70 7.69 -13.17
N ILE A 266 1.86 7.51 -13.80
CA ILE A 266 2.66 8.61 -14.37
C ILE A 266 1.88 9.35 -15.46
N LYS A 267 1.00 8.63 -16.18
CA LYS A 267 0.11 9.19 -17.21
C LYS A 267 -1.21 9.75 -16.66
N GLY A 268 -1.41 9.74 -15.34
CA GLY A 268 -2.63 10.23 -14.68
C GLY A 268 -3.77 9.23 -14.58
N GLY A 269 -3.55 7.94 -14.88
CA GLY A 269 -4.56 6.88 -14.66
C GLY A 269 -4.77 6.56 -13.17
N ALA A 270 -5.79 5.79 -12.82
CA ALA A 270 -6.09 5.41 -11.42
C ALA A 270 -5.05 4.46 -10.79
N TYR A 271 -5.05 4.36 -9.45
CA TYR A 271 -4.26 3.38 -8.73
C TYR A 271 -5.11 2.13 -8.47
N SER A 272 -4.62 0.96 -8.87
CA SER A 272 -5.31 -0.32 -8.65
C SER A 272 -4.42 -1.34 -7.94
N VAL A 273 -4.94 -2.54 -7.68
CA VAL A 273 -4.14 -3.66 -7.16
C VAL A 273 -2.93 -3.94 -8.06
N SER A 274 -3.11 -3.81 -9.38
CA SER A 274 -2.03 -4.00 -10.35
C SER A 274 -0.89 -2.98 -10.20
N SER A 275 -1.17 -1.80 -9.66
CA SER A 275 -0.18 -0.77 -9.38
C SER A 275 0.74 -1.18 -8.21
N ASP A 276 0.18 -1.76 -7.14
CA ASP A 276 0.99 -2.38 -6.05
C ASP A 276 1.85 -3.53 -6.61
N VAL A 277 1.35 -4.32 -7.57
CA VAL A 277 2.10 -5.41 -8.22
C VAL A 277 3.33 -4.88 -8.98
N TRP A 278 3.20 -3.75 -9.69
CA TRP A 278 4.34 -3.10 -10.33
C TRP A 278 5.40 -2.65 -9.31
N SER A 279 4.96 -1.92 -8.28
CA SER A 279 5.85 -1.43 -7.22
C SER A 279 6.53 -2.57 -6.46
N LEU A 280 5.84 -3.71 -6.27
CA LEU A 280 6.43 -4.96 -5.79
C LEU A 280 7.55 -5.44 -6.74
N GLY A 281 7.30 -5.50 -8.06
CA GLY A 281 8.31 -5.91 -9.04
C GLY A 281 9.60 -5.08 -8.97
N LEU A 282 9.47 -3.77 -8.82
CA LEU A 282 10.61 -2.86 -8.65
C LEU A 282 11.33 -3.13 -7.32
N SER A 283 10.59 -3.26 -6.23
CA SER A 283 11.13 -3.55 -4.90
C SER A 283 11.92 -4.87 -4.87
N LEU A 284 11.39 -5.92 -5.48
CA LEU A 284 12.05 -7.22 -5.57
C LEU A 284 13.34 -7.15 -6.40
N THR A 285 13.34 -6.34 -7.45
CA THR A 285 14.54 -6.12 -8.29
C THR A 285 15.63 -5.40 -7.49
N GLU A 286 15.27 -4.34 -6.77
CA GLU A 286 16.20 -3.59 -5.93
C GLU A 286 16.79 -4.45 -4.81
N MET A 287 15.96 -5.23 -4.11
CA MET A 287 16.43 -6.17 -3.08
C MET A 287 17.40 -7.21 -3.64
N ALA A 288 17.32 -7.55 -4.92
CA ALA A 288 18.22 -8.51 -5.56
C ALA A 288 19.54 -7.87 -5.99
N LEU A 289 19.48 -6.68 -6.61
CA LEU A 289 20.66 -6.02 -7.18
C LEU A 289 21.42 -5.14 -6.18
N GLY A 290 20.75 -4.71 -5.10
CA GLY A 290 21.34 -3.98 -3.98
C GLY A 290 21.70 -2.53 -4.22
N ASN A 291 21.39 -2.01 -5.39
CA ASN A 291 21.51 -0.60 -5.71
C ASN A 291 20.10 -0.06 -5.96
N SER A 292 19.85 1.19 -5.54
CA SER A 292 18.74 1.96 -6.11
C SER A 292 18.83 1.82 -7.62
N LEU A 293 17.76 1.31 -8.25
CA LEU A 293 17.70 1.07 -9.70
C LEU A 293 17.97 2.34 -10.51
N TRP A 294 18.06 3.48 -9.83
CA TRP A 294 18.36 4.77 -10.38
C TRP A 294 19.24 5.61 -9.46
N THR A 295 20.32 6.13 -10.05
CA THR A 295 21.00 7.34 -9.59
C THR A 295 20.71 8.42 -10.63
N PRO A 296 20.13 9.58 -10.26
CA PRO A 296 19.96 10.68 -11.19
C PRO A 296 21.28 11.02 -11.86
N GLN A 297 21.36 10.92 -13.18
CA GLN A 297 22.49 11.48 -13.91
C GLN A 297 22.31 12.98 -14.19
N ASN A 298 21.09 13.52 -14.09
CA ASN A 298 20.77 14.93 -14.26
C ASN A 298 19.52 15.34 -13.45
N ASP A 299 19.47 16.60 -13.04
CA ASP A 299 18.31 17.29 -12.46
C ASP A 299 17.24 17.58 -13.54
N SER A 300 16.73 16.53 -14.19
CA SER A 300 15.67 16.65 -15.19
C SER A 300 14.32 16.98 -14.55
N PHE A 301 13.50 17.79 -15.20
CA PHE A 301 12.13 18.12 -14.75
C PHE A 301 11.14 16.93 -14.80
N ASN A 302 11.53 15.75 -15.30
CA ASN A 302 10.64 14.59 -15.46
C ASN A 302 11.28 13.24 -15.05
N ILE A 303 12.05 13.25 -13.97
CA ILE A 303 12.78 12.10 -13.38
C ILE A 303 11.96 10.81 -13.33
N VAL A 304 10.68 10.90 -12.96
CA VAL A 304 9.82 9.74 -12.75
C VAL A 304 9.46 9.06 -14.07
N SER A 305 9.08 9.86 -15.08
CA SER A 305 8.79 9.34 -16.43
C SER A 305 10.05 8.75 -17.07
N ASP A 306 11.19 9.43 -16.92
CA ASP A 306 12.47 8.97 -17.44
C ASP A 306 12.89 7.64 -16.80
N PHE A 307 12.68 7.48 -15.49
CA PHE A 307 12.96 6.24 -14.77
C PHE A 307 12.05 5.10 -15.23
N SER A 308 10.74 5.33 -15.31
CA SER A 308 9.80 4.31 -15.78
C SER A 308 10.15 3.84 -17.20
N ASN A 309 10.48 4.76 -18.10
CA ASN A 309 10.91 4.41 -19.46
C ASN A 309 12.24 3.65 -19.43
N TYR A 310 13.20 4.06 -18.61
CA TYR A 310 14.47 3.36 -18.44
C TYR A 310 14.25 1.90 -18.00
N ILE A 311 13.39 1.66 -17.01
CA ILE A 311 13.06 0.29 -16.57
C ILE A 311 12.48 -0.52 -17.71
N ILE A 312 11.52 0.04 -18.45
CA ILE A 312 10.87 -0.65 -19.59
C ILE A 312 11.91 -1.00 -20.67
N GLU A 313 12.77 -0.07 -21.04
CA GLU A 313 13.81 -0.26 -22.06
C GLU A 313 14.89 -1.27 -21.62
N ASN A 314 15.23 -1.29 -20.33
CA ASN A 314 16.28 -2.13 -19.77
C ASN A 314 15.77 -3.42 -19.13
N LEU A 315 14.45 -3.70 -19.18
CA LEU A 315 13.85 -4.85 -18.51
C LEU A 315 14.49 -6.18 -18.93
N SER A 316 14.88 -6.31 -20.21
CA SER A 316 15.55 -7.51 -20.71
C SER A 316 16.91 -7.75 -20.04
N LYS A 317 17.71 -6.71 -19.86
CA LYS A 317 19.00 -6.75 -19.18
C LYS A 317 18.83 -7.03 -17.68
N ILE A 318 17.90 -6.33 -17.04
CA ILE A 318 17.55 -6.56 -15.62
C ILE A 318 17.15 -8.03 -15.43
N CYS A 319 16.28 -8.57 -16.28
CA CYS A 319 15.89 -9.98 -16.23
C CYS A 319 17.07 -10.92 -16.40
N GLN A 320 18.04 -10.64 -17.27
CA GLN A 320 19.24 -11.48 -17.43
C GLN A 320 20.08 -11.52 -16.15
N GLU A 321 20.27 -10.38 -15.50
CA GLU A 321 21.02 -10.29 -14.23
C GLU A 321 20.29 -11.04 -13.11
N ILE A 322 18.98 -10.85 -12.97
CA ILE A 322 18.17 -11.59 -11.97
C ILE A 322 18.15 -13.09 -12.26
N ASN A 323 18.07 -13.50 -13.53
CA ASN A 323 18.07 -14.92 -13.90
C ASN A 323 19.38 -15.62 -13.49
N ALA A 324 20.50 -14.89 -13.46
CA ALA A 324 21.77 -15.41 -12.96
C ALA A 324 21.76 -15.64 -11.44
N ILE A 325 20.86 -14.98 -10.71
CA ILE A 325 20.65 -15.14 -9.26
C ILE A 325 19.66 -16.29 -9.00
N ASP A 326 18.45 -16.20 -9.54
CA ASP A 326 17.39 -17.21 -9.42
C ASP A 326 16.37 -17.06 -10.55
N SER A 327 16.18 -18.11 -11.35
CA SER A 327 15.28 -18.08 -12.51
C SER A 327 13.80 -17.95 -12.11
N ASP A 328 13.39 -18.47 -10.95
CA ASP A 328 12.02 -18.34 -10.49
C ASP A 328 11.76 -16.90 -10.01
N LEU A 329 12.76 -16.23 -9.41
CA LEU A 329 12.69 -14.80 -9.07
C LEU A 329 12.54 -13.94 -10.32
N GLN A 330 13.34 -14.22 -11.36
CA GLN A 330 13.24 -13.52 -12.63
C GLN A 330 11.85 -13.65 -13.23
N ALA A 331 11.28 -14.85 -13.22
CA ALA A 331 9.94 -15.09 -13.75
C ALA A 331 8.89 -14.25 -13.00
N LEU A 332 8.96 -14.21 -11.66
CA LEU A 332 8.09 -13.38 -10.83
C LEU A 332 8.23 -11.89 -11.17
N ILE A 333 9.46 -11.35 -11.17
CA ILE A 333 9.72 -9.93 -11.49
C ILE A 333 9.23 -9.56 -12.90
N SER A 334 9.49 -10.42 -13.89
CA SER A 334 9.04 -10.17 -15.27
C SER A 334 7.52 -10.20 -15.44
N GLY A 335 6.83 -10.96 -14.59
CA GLY A 335 5.37 -10.96 -14.50
C GLY A 335 4.84 -9.69 -13.85
N CYS A 336 5.53 -9.14 -12.84
CA CYS A 336 5.14 -7.89 -12.19
C CYS A 336 5.39 -6.65 -13.08
N LEU A 337 6.51 -6.60 -13.78
CA LEU A 337 6.98 -5.42 -14.54
C LEU A 337 6.45 -5.35 -15.97
N LYS A 338 5.19 -5.77 -16.20
CA LYS A 338 4.52 -5.55 -17.49
C LYS A 338 4.02 -4.10 -17.57
N PRO A 339 4.31 -3.36 -18.66
CA PRO A 339 3.90 -1.96 -18.77
C PRO A 339 2.38 -1.79 -18.72
N ILE A 340 1.64 -2.73 -19.32
CA ILE A 340 0.18 -2.74 -19.33
C ILE A 340 -0.32 -3.45 -18.05
N PRO A 341 -1.14 -2.79 -17.21
CA PRO A 341 -1.67 -3.36 -15.97
C PRO A 341 -2.24 -4.78 -16.10
N ASN A 342 -3.10 -5.01 -17.08
CA ASN A 342 -3.85 -6.26 -17.28
C ASN A 342 -2.96 -7.42 -17.75
N GLU A 343 -1.75 -7.13 -18.23
CA GLU A 343 -0.77 -8.14 -18.60
C GLU A 343 0.10 -8.57 -17.41
N ARG A 344 0.08 -7.82 -16.30
CA ARG A 344 0.83 -8.16 -15.09
C ARG A 344 0.30 -9.44 -14.49
N ILE A 345 1.15 -10.12 -13.70
CA ILE A 345 0.72 -11.27 -12.93
C ILE A 345 -0.47 -10.89 -12.05
N ALA A 346 -1.55 -11.68 -12.14
CA ALA A 346 -2.73 -11.45 -11.33
C ALA A 346 -2.40 -11.68 -9.85
N PHE A 347 -2.97 -10.85 -8.98
CA PHE A 347 -2.57 -10.80 -7.58
C PHE A 347 -2.79 -12.12 -6.81
N PHE A 348 -3.87 -12.87 -7.11
CA PHE A 348 -4.15 -14.18 -6.52
C PHE A 348 -3.22 -15.29 -7.03
N ASP A 349 -2.47 -15.03 -8.09
CA ASP A 349 -1.47 -15.96 -8.64
C ASP A 349 -0.06 -15.71 -8.10
N LEU A 350 0.21 -14.56 -7.46
CA LEU A 350 1.50 -14.26 -6.84
C LEU A 350 1.92 -15.36 -5.85
N ASN A 351 1.01 -15.76 -4.95
CA ASN A 351 1.23 -16.85 -4.00
C ASN A 351 1.40 -18.23 -4.66
N LYS A 352 0.97 -18.37 -5.92
CA LYS A 352 1.05 -19.63 -6.67
C LYS A 352 2.32 -19.75 -7.50
N THR A 353 3.09 -18.67 -7.64
CA THR A 353 4.36 -18.66 -8.38
C THR A 353 5.36 -19.66 -7.80
N LYS A 354 6.24 -20.18 -8.65
CA LYS A 354 7.28 -21.13 -8.23
C LYS A 354 8.18 -20.55 -7.16
N PHE A 355 8.58 -19.28 -7.30
CA PHE A 355 9.42 -18.59 -6.34
C PHE A 355 8.78 -18.51 -4.96
N VAL A 356 7.56 -18.00 -4.86
CA VAL A 356 6.86 -17.88 -3.56
C VAL A 356 6.62 -19.24 -2.92
N LYS A 357 6.21 -20.26 -3.71
CA LYS A 357 6.06 -21.63 -3.20
C LYS A 357 7.37 -22.26 -2.72
N LYS A 358 8.48 -21.99 -3.40
CA LYS A 358 9.81 -22.49 -3.04
C LYS A 358 10.23 -21.93 -1.68
N TYR A 359 10.09 -20.62 -1.48
CA TYR A 359 10.58 -19.95 -0.27
C TYR A 359 9.58 -19.93 0.90
N SER A 360 8.31 -20.28 0.69
CA SER A 360 7.32 -20.37 1.79
C SER A 360 7.63 -21.46 2.82
N THR A 361 8.48 -22.43 2.47
CA THR A 361 8.94 -23.50 3.37
C THR A 361 10.28 -23.20 4.03
N VAL A 362 10.97 -22.13 3.60
CA VAL A 362 12.27 -21.75 4.16
C VAL A 362 12.05 -21.10 5.51
N ASN A 363 12.83 -21.55 6.51
CA ASN A 363 12.68 -21.06 7.87
C ASN A 363 13.13 -19.60 7.97
N LYS A 364 12.28 -18.75 8.57
CA LYS A 364 12.55 -17.32 8.79
C LYS A 364 13.84 -17.03 9.57
N LYS A 365 14.41 -18.03 10.26
CA LYS A 365 15.73 -17.94 10.89
C LYS A 365 16.83 -17.44 9.94
N VAL A 366 16.74 -17.70 8.63
CA VAL A 366 17.71 -17.14 7.67
C VAL A 366 17.73 -15.61 7.66
N VAL A 367 16.58 -14.98 7.90
CA VAL A 367 16.46 -13.52 8.04
C VAL A 367 17.03 -13.09 9.38
N ALA A 368 16.69 -13.79 10.47
CA ALA A 368 17.20 -13.50 11.81
C ALA A 368 18.74 -13.51 11.84
N ASP A 369 19.35 -14.59 11.36
CA ASP A 369 20.80 -14.77 11.34
C ASP A 369 21.49 -13.69 10.47
N PHE A 370 20.88 -13.31 9.35
CA PHE A 370 21.37 -12.24 8.48
C PHE A 370 21.32 -10.87 9.16
N VAL A 371 20.18 -10.51 9.77
CA VAL A 371 19.98 -9.24 10.47
C VAL A 371 20.96 -9.13 11.65
N LEU A 372 21.05 -10.17 12.49
CA LEU A 372 21.98 -10.20 13.63
C LEU A 372 23.44 -10.02 13.19
N ASN A 373 23.85 -10.67 12.10
CA ASN A 373 25.20 -10.51 11.57
C ASN A 373 25.47 -9.05 11.14
N LYS A 374 24.56 -8.45 10.38
CA LYS A 374 24.69 -7.08 9.89
C LYS A 374 24.69 -6.04 11.01
N LEU A 375 23.82 -6.19 12.00
CA LEU A 375 23.80 -5.31 13.18
C LEU A 375 25.09 -5.43 14.01
N SER A 376 25.61 -6.65 14.17
CA SER A 376 26.87 -6.88 14.90
C SER A 376 28.08 -6.25 14.22
N VAL A 377 28.12 -6.29 12.89
CA VAL A 377 29.19 -5.64 12.09
C VAL A 377 29.11 -4.11 12.22
N ASN A 378 27.91 -3.54 12.19
CA ASN A 378 27.71 -2.10 12.32
C ASN A 378 27.99 -1.58 13.75
N ALA A 379 27.73 -2.39 14.79
CA ALA A 379 28.08 -2.08 16.17
C ALA A 379 29.60 -2.07 16.42
N GLY A 380 30.42 -2.63 15.52
CA GLY A 380 31.88 -2.62 15.60
C GLY A 380 32.56 -1.33 15.09
N PHE A 381 31.78 -0.34 14.65
CA PHE A 381 32.28 0.94 14.11
C PHE A 381 31.72 2.19 14.82
N VAL A 382 31.03 2.03 15.95
CA VAL A 382 30.58 3.17 16.80
C VAL A 382 31.56 3.45 17.92
#